data_AF-A0A0S8DA27-F1
#
_entry.id   AF-A0A0S8DA27-F1
#
_cell.length_a   1.000
_cell.length_b   1.000
_cell.length_c   1.000
_cell.angle_alpha   90.00
_cell.angle_beta   90.00
_cell.angle_gamma   90.00
#
_symmetry.space_group_name_H-M   'P 1'
#
loop_
_entity.id
_entity.type
_entity.pdbx_description
1 polymer ?
#
loop_
_entity_poly.entity_id
_entity_poly.type
_entity_poly.pdbx_seq_one_letter_code
_entity_poly.pdbx_strand_id
1 'polypeptide(L)'
;QVDEARRGFSFRHDGPLDMRMDPESGPSAAEWLMQATEKDIGEVIRNYGEERFAKQIARAVVTARSQRPLQRTRQLAEIVAKAVPTREPRQDPATRTFQAIRIFINQELEELEMTLPQCVACLKPGGRLVIISFHSLEDRMVKRFMVRLAKPEVPKRLPLRESEMPRGTLRVVGKPVRPDDAEIEANPRARSAIMRTAERLAA
;
A
#
# COMPACT_ATOMS: atom_id res chain seq x y z
N GLN A 1 15.08 2.23 -7.10
CA GLN A 1 14.18 1.05 -7.01
C GLN A 1 13.25 0.93 -8.22
N VAL A 2 12.22 1.78 -8.40
CA VAL A 2 11.28 1.67 -9.53
C VAL A 2 11.93 1.95 -10.90
N ASP A 3 12.96 2.80 -10.92
CA ASP A 3 13.71 3.15 -12.13
C ASP A 3 14.78 2.11 -12.51
N GLU A 4 15.08 1.17 -11.60
CA GLU A 4 16.03 0.09 -11.84
C GLU A 4 15.29 -1.16 -12.31
N ALA A 5 15.25 -1.37 -13.62
CA ALA A 5 14.60 -2.53 -14.22
C ALA A 5 15.03 -3.87 -13.57
N ARG A 6 16.31 -3.99 -13.20
CA ARG A 6 16.89 -5.17 -12.52
C ARG A 6 16.20 -5.55 -11.21
N ARG A 7 15.51 -4.62 -10.55
CA ARG A 7 14.81 -4.83 -9.28
C ARG A 7 13.38 -5.35 -9.45
N GLY A 8 12.80 -5.27 -10.66
CA GLY A 8 11.50 -5.88 -10.94
C GLY A 8 10.26 -5.13 -10.44
N PHE A 9 10.40 -3.91 -9.94
CA PHE A 9 9.28 -3.12 -9.39
C PHE A 9 8.34 -2.52 -10.44
N SER A 10 8.75 -2.54 -11.71
CA SER A 10 8.05 -1.90 -12.82
C SER A 10 8.00 -2.81 -14.03
N PHE A 11 6.91 -2.70 -14.80
CA PHE A 11 6.77 -3.32 -16.12
C PHE A 11 7.11 -2.35 -17.27
N ARG A 12 7.40 -1.07 -16.98
CA ARG A 12 7.80 -0.09 -18.01
C ARG A 12 9.10 -0.51 -18.70
N HIS A 13 10.04 -1.02 -17.91
CA HIS A 13 11.26 -1.66 -18.37
C HIS A 13 11.23 -3.12 -17.94
N ASP A 14 11.55 -4.03 -18.85
CA ASP A 14 11.56 -5.45 -18.53
C ASP A 14 12.71 -5.78 -17.58
N GLY A 15 12.45 -6.68 -16.63
CA GLY A 15 13.43 -7.14 -15.67
C GLY A 15 12.98 -8.39 -14.94
N PRO A 16 13.83 -8.93 -14.05
CA PRO A 16 13.46 -10.07 -13.20
C PRO A 16 12.21 -9.75 -12.39
N LEU A 17 11.31 -10.72 -12.24
CA LEU A 17 10.11 -10.58 -11.42
C LEU A 17 10.47 -10.78 -9.93
N ASP A 18 11.19 -9.82 -9.37
CA ASP A 18 11.69 -9.86 -7.98
C ASP A 18 10.78 -9.11 -7.00
N MET A 19 10.71 -7.78 -7.12
CA MET A 19 9.92 -6.88 -6.27
C MET A 19 10.30 -6.79 -4.79
N ARG A 20 11.37 -7.45 -4.32
CA ARG A 20 11.83 -7.29 -2.93
C ARG A 20 12.59 -5.99 -2.73
N MET A 21 12.29 -5.27 -1.65
CA MET A 21 13.04 -4.08 -1.20
C MET A 21 14.38 -4.48 -0.58
N ASP A 22 14.38 -5.57 0.17
CA ASP A 22 15.57 -6.28 0.63
C ASP A 22 15.73 -7.60 -0.16
N PRO A 23 16.68 -7.67 -1.12
CA PRO A 23 16.89 -8.87 -1.92
C PRO A 23 17.33 -10.11 -1.14
N GLU A 24 17.78 -9.95 0.11
CA GLU A 24 18.21 -11.06 0.97
C GLU A 24 17.06 -11.63 1.81
N SER A 25 15.89 -10.98 1.82
CA SER A 25 14.75 -11.36 2.64
C SER A 25 13.62 -11.98 1.83
N GLY A 26 13.16 -13.16 2.27
CA GLY A 26 11.94 -13.79 1.77
C GLY A 26 11.96 -14.21 0.29
N PRO A 27 10.85 -14.80 -0.18
CA PRO A 27 10.70 -15.18 -1.58
C PRO A 27 10.48 -13.96 -2.46
N SER A 28 11.07 -13.99 -3.66
CA SER A 28 10.74 -13.06 -4.74
C SER A 28 9.29 -13.20 -5.21
N ALA A 29 8.79 -12.19 -5.92
CA ALA A 29 7.48 -12.24 -6.56
C ALA A 29 7.34 -13.46 -7.49
N ALA A 30 8.38 -13.80 -8.25
CA ALA A 30 8.40 -14.99 -9.11
C ALA A 30 8.24 -16.29 -8.31
N GLU A 31 9.00 -16.45 -7.23
CA GLU A 31 8.96 -17.64 -6.38
C GLU A 31 7.61 -17.79 -5.67
N TRP A 32 7.10 -16.69 -5.11
CA TRP A 32 5.78 -16.69 -4.50
C TRP A 32 4.69 -17.02 -5.52
N LEU A 33 4.70 -16.38 -6.69
CA LEU A 33 3.75 -16.66 -7.77
C LEU A 33 3.89 -18.06 -8.36
N MET A 34 5.00 -18.77 -8.13
CA MET A 34 5.14 -20.17 -8.52
C MET A 34 4.38 -21.10 -7.59
N GLN A 35 4.34 -20.78 -6.29
CA GLN A 35 3.84 -21.68 -5.24
C GLN A 35 2.42 -21.33 -4.76
N ALA A 36 2.06 -20.05 -4.73
CA ALA A 36 0.79 -19.57 -4.17
C ALA A 36 -0.43 -20.18 -4.86
N THR A 37 -1.52 -20.43 -4.15
CA THR A 37 -2.74 -20.95 -4.78
C THR A 37 -3.44 -19.87 -5.61
N GLU A 38 -4.37 -20.25 -6.51
CA GLU A 38 -5.23 -19.27 -7.20
C GLU A 38 -5.98 -18.38 -6.20
N LYS A 39 -6.41 -18.97 -5.08
CA LYS A 39 -7.11 -18.25 -4.01
C LYS A 39 -6.20 -17.19 -3.39
N ASP A 40 -4.98 -17.56 -2.99
CA ASP A 40 -4.05 -16.63 -2.33
C ASP A 40 -3.68 -15.46 -3.24
N ILE A 41 -3.37 -15.75 -4.52
CA ILE A 41 -3.08 -14.71 -5.52
C ILE A 41 -4.29 -13.78 -5.68
N GLY A 42 -5.49 -14.35 -5.77
CA GLY A 42 -6.72 -13.58 -5.89
C GLY A 42 -7.01 -12.71 -4.67
N GLU A 43 -6.72 -13.19 -3.46
CA GLU A 43 -6.88 -12.43 -2.21
C GLU A 43 -5.88 -11.28 -2.13
N VAL A 44 -4.61 -11.53 -2.43
CA VAL A 44 -3.56 -10.49 -2.48
C VAL A 44 -3.95 -9.38 -3.47
N ILE A 45 -4.30 -9.74 -4.71
CA ILE A 45 -4.64 -8.76 -5.75
C ILE A 45 -5.90 -7.97 -5.38
N ARG A 46 -6.90 -8.61 -4.76
CA ARG A 46 -8.11 -7.94 -4.30
C ARG A 46 -7.84 -6.99 -3.15
N ASN A 47 -7.16 -7.46 -2.11
CA ASN A 47 -7.03 -6.74 -0.84
C ASN A 47 -6.01 -5.60 -0.96
N TYR A 48 -4.89 -5.85 -1.63
CA TYR A 48 -3.80 -4.88 -1.72
C TYR A 48 -3.82 -4.06 -3.02
N GLY A 49 -4.45 -4.57 -4.09
CA GLY A 49 -4.57 -3.86 -5.37
C GLY A 49 -5.91 -3.14 -5.56
N GLU A 50 -6.91 -3.41 -4.72
CA GLU A 50 -8.30 -2.97 -4.91
C GLU A 50 -8.83 -3.32 -6.33
N GLU A 51 -8.37 -4.42 -6.92
CA GLU A 51 -8.64 -4.83 -8.30
C GLU A 51 -9.89 -5.71 -8.41
N ARG A 52 -10.83 -5.29 -9.26
CA ARG A 52 -12.13 -5.96 -9.49
C ARG A 52 -11.97 -7.29 -10.20
N PHE A 53 -10.99 -7.40 -11.08
CA PHE A 53 -10.71 -8.60 -11.86
C PHE A 53 -9.74 -9.56 -11.15
N ALA A 54 -9.50 -9.40 -9.85
CA ALA A 54 -8.53 -10.18 -9.08
C ALA A 54 -8.65 -11.70 -9.29
N LYS A 55 -9.87 -12.24 -9.32
CA LYS A 55 -10.10 -13.68 -9.56
C LYS A 55 -9.71 -14.10 -10.98
N GLN A 56 -10.01 -13.29 -11.99
CA GLN A 56 -9.66 -13.58 -13.38
C GLN A 56 -8.15 -13.50 -13.59
N ILE A 57 -7.51 -12.49 -13.00
CA ILE A 57 -6.05 -12.31 -13.04
C ILE A 57 -5.37 -13.50 -12.37
N ALA A 58 -5.80 -13.90 -11.17
CA ALA A 58 -5.25 -15.05 -10.47
C ALA A 58 -5.33 -16.34 -11.29
N ARG A 59 -6.51 -16.62 -11.89
CA ARG A 59 -6.69 -17.77 -12.78
C ARG A 59 -5.78 -17.71 -14.01
N ALA A 60 -5.62 -16.53 -14.61
CA ALA A 60 -4.74 -16.33 -15.76
C ALA A 60 -3.27 -16.57 -15.40
N VAL A 61 -2.83 -16.10 -14.23
CA VAL A 61 -1.48 -16.32 -13.70
C VAL A 61 -1.22 -17.80 -13.44
N VAL A 62 -2.15 -18.51 -12.79
CA VAL A 62 -2.02 -19.95 -12.51
C VAL A 62 -2.01 -20.78 -13.82
N THR A 63 -2.86 -20.42 -14.79
CA THR A 63 -2.84 -21.04 -16.12
C THR A 63 -1.53 -20.79 -16.86
N ALA A 64 -0.99 -19.57 -16.80
CA ALA A 64 0.24 -19.24 -17.50
C ALA A 64 1.46 -19.95 -16.89
N ARG A 65 1.57 -19.96 -15.55
CA ARG A 65 2.71 -20.59 -14.86
C ARG A 65 2.76 -22.11 -15.03
N SER A 66 1.62 -22.77 -15.24
CA SER A 66 1.58 -24.22 -15.51
C SER A 66 2.16 -24.59 -16.88
N GLN A 67 2.22 -23.63 -17.80
CA GLN A 67 2.81 -23.81 -19.12
C GLN A 67 4.28 -23.41 -19.15
N ARG A 68 4.63 -22.27 -18.55
CA ARG A 68 6.00 -21.74 -18.51
C ARG A 68 6.25 -20.96 -17.21
N PRO A 69 7.45 -21.07 -16.60
CA PRO A 69 7.80 -20.27 -15.43
C PRO A 69 7.67 -18.75 -15.68
N LEU A 70 7.09 -18.04 -14.71
CA LEU A 70 6.99 -16.58 -14.72
C LEU A 70 8.24 -15.98 -14.07
N GLN A 71 9.11 -15.37 -14.88
CA GLN A 71 10.40 -14.85 -14.42
C GLN A 71 10.61 -13.37 -14.70
N ARG A 72 9.77 -12.76 -15.54
CA ARG A 72 9.96 -11.41 -16.07
C ARG A 72 8.75 -10.53 -15.79
N THR A 73 8.99 -9.24 -15.54
CA THR A 73 7.91 -8.27 -15.29
C THR A 73 6.99 -8.11 -16.51
N ARG A 74 7.51 -8.10 -17.74
CA ARG A 74 6.64 -8.01 -18.93
C ARG A 74 5.70 -9.21 -19.09
N GLN A 75 6.16 -10.42 -18.76
CA GLN A 75 5.31 -11.61 -18.83
C GLN A 75 4.08 -11.46 -17.93
N LEU A 76 4.29 -11.04 -16.68
CA LEU A 76 3.19 -10.81 -15.75
C LEU A 76 2.26 -9.69 -16.26
N ALA A 77 2.82 -8.58 -16.74
CA ALA A 77 2.02 -7.46 -17.27
C ALA A 77 1.13 -7.88 -18.46
N GLU A 78 1.67 -8.69 -19.39
CA GLU A 78 0.90 -9.20 -20.53
C GLU A 78 -0.23 -10.14 -20.11
N ILE A 79 0.00 -11.00 -19.11
CA ILE A 79 -1.02 -11.89 -18.55
C ILE A 79 -2.14 -11.07 -17.93
N VAL A 80 -1.80 -10.07 -17.12
CA VAL A 80 -2.79 -9.18 -16.48
C VAL A 80 -3.56 -8.40 -17.55
N ALA A 81 -2.88 -7.84 -18.56
CA ALA A 81 -3.51 -7.07 -19.62
C ALA A 81 -4.50 -7.89 -20.46
N LYS A 82 -4.28 -9.20 -20.61
CA LYS A 82 -5.23 -10.12 -21.27
C LYS A 82 -6.40 -10.50 -20.37
N ALA A 83 -6.20 -10.54 -19.05
CA ALA A 83 -7.23 -10.89 -18.08
C ALA A 83 -8.15 -9.73 -17.71
N VAL A 84 -7.72 -8.48 -17.94
CA VAL A 84 -8.48 -7.27 -17.60
C VAL A 84 -9.16 -6.70 -18.87
N PRO A 85 -10.48 -6.86 -19.03
CA PRO A 85 -11.18 -6.47 -20.25
C PRO A 85 -11.37 -4.95 -20.40
N THR A 86 -11.43 -4.21 -19.28
CA THR A 86 -11.68 -2.77 -19.26
C THR A 86 -10.49 -2.02 -18.69
N ARG A 87 -10.06 -0.96 -19.37
CA ARG A 87 -8.93 -0.13 -18.95
C ARG A 87 -9.40 1.19 -18.37
N GLU A 88 -8.81 1.58 -17.25
CA GLU A 88 -8.98 2.95 -16.74
C GLU A 88 -8.14 3.91 -17.60
N PRO A 89 -8.69 5.04 -18.05
CA PRO A 89 -7.95 5.99 -18.86
C PRO A 89 -6.65 6.42 -18.16
N ARG A 90 -5.52 6.34 -18.87
CA ARG A 90 -4.17 6.72 -18.39
C ARG A 90 -3.58 5.82 -17.29
N GLN A 91 -4.19 4.67 -16.98
CA GLN A 91 -3.62 3.67 -16.07
C GLN A 91 -3.45 2.33 -16.79
N ASP A 92 -2.24 1.78 -16.69
CA ASP A 92 -1.97 0.44 -17.22
C ASP A 92 -2.70 -0.62 -16.36
N PRO A 93 -3.40 -1.60 -16.96
CA PRO A 93 -4.10 -2.67 -16.24
C PRO A 93 -3.22 -3.44 -15.23
N ALA A 94 -1.91 -3.56 -15.50
CA ALA A 94 -0.99 -4.23 -14.61
C ALA A 94 -0.67 -3.46 -13.33
N THR A 95 -0.93 -2.14 -13.29
CA THR A 95 -0.51 -1.25 -12.19
C THR A 95 -0.99 -1.74 -10.82
N ARG A 96 -2.29 -2.06 -10.69
CA ARG A 96 -2.87 -2.53 -9.42
C ARG A 96 -2.34 -3.89 -9.00
N THR A 97 -2.12 -4.78 -9.95
CA THR A 97 -1.57 -6.12 -9.67
C THR A 97 -0.12 -6.01 -9.19
N PHE A 98 0.70 -5.21 -9.86
CA PHE A 98 2.10 -4.97 -9.46
C PHE A 98 2.17 -4.33 -8.08
N GLN A 99 1.31 -3.34 -7.82
CA GLN A 99 1.20 -2.72 -6.50
C GLN A 99 0.82 -3.75 -5.44
N ALA A 100 -0.19 -4.58 -5.68
CA ALA A 100 -0.66 -5.57 -4.73
C ALA A 100 0.44 -6.58 -4.35
N ILE A 101 1.14 -7.11 -5.36
CA ILE A 101 2.21 -8.08 -5.16
C ILE A 101 3.38 -7.43 -4.44
N ARG A 102 3.75 -6.18 -4.80
CA ARG A 102 4.81 -5.45 -4.10
C ARG A 102 4.48 -5.24 -2.62
N ILE A 103 3.27 -4.79 -2.30
CA ILE A 103 2.80 -4.60 -0.93
C ILE A 103 2.91 -5.92 -0.15
N PHE A 104 2.44 -7.01 -0.75
CA PHE A 104 2.46 -8.33 -0.11
C PHE A 104 3.87 -8.86 0.11
N ILE A 105 4.74 -8.81 -0.91
CA ILE A 105 6.12 -9.32 -0.83
C ILE A 105 6.93 -8.58 0.21
N ASN A 106 6.69 -7.28 0.38
CA ASN A 106 7.44 -6.44 1.31
C ASN A 106 6.71 -6.20 2.64
N GLN A 107 5.54 -6.81 2.86
CA GLN A 107 4.72 -6.63 4.06
C GLN A 107 4.51 -5.15 4.42
N GLU A 108 4.33 -4.30 3.39
CA GLU A 108 4.40 -2.83 3.53
C GLU A 108 3.35 -2.30 4.52
N LEU A 109 2.16 -2.89 4.53
CA LEU A 109 1.06 -2.45 5.39
C LEU A 109 1.19 -2.96 6.82
N GLU A 110 1.67 -4.19 6.99
CA GLU A 110 1.92 -4.79 8.30
C GLU A 110 3.03 -4.02 9.04
N GLU A 111 4.13 -3.69 8.33
CA GLU A 111 5.19 -2.84 8.85
C GLU A 111 4.69 -1.44 9.23
N LEU A 112 3.84 -0.83 8.39
CA LEU A 112 3.22 0.46 8.70
C LEU A 112 2.36 0.37 9.97
N GLU A 113 1.54 -0.67 10.10
CA GLU A 113 0.68 -0.88 11.27
C GLU A 113 1.48 -1.05 12.56
N MET A 114 2.59 -1.79 12.52
CA MET A 114 3.47 -1.99 13.67
C MET A 114 4.29 -0.74 14.03
N THR A 115 4.69 0.05 13.02
CA THR A 115 5.58 1.21 13.21
C THR A 115 4.83 2.44 13.72
N LEU A 116 3.58 2.65 13.30
CA LEU A 116 2.78 3.83 13.67
C LEU A 116 2.67 4.05 15.20
N PRO A 117 2.34 3.05 16.04
CA PRO A 117 2.33 3.20 17.49
C PRO A 117 3.69 3.58 18.07
N GLN A 118 4.77 3.00 17.54
CA GLN A 118 6.14 3.24 18.01
C GLN A 118 6.56 4.69 17.73
N CYS A 119 6.26 5.21 16.53
CA CYS A 119 6.49 6.61 16.20
C CYS A 119 5.81 7.55 17.20
N VAL A 120 4.55 7.27 17.55
CA VAL A 120 3.80 8.09 18.50
C VAL A 120 4.37 8.01 19.92
N ALA A 121 4.84 6.83 20.35
CA ALA A 121 5.46 6.64 21.65
C ALA A 121 6.76 7.44 21.82
N CYS A 122 7.50 7.65 20.74
CA CYS A 122 8.74 8.43 20.73
C CYS A 122 8.52 9.96 20.72
N LEU A 123 7.29 10.45 20.47
CA LEU A 123 7.02 11.88 20.40
C LEU A 123 6.89 12.52 21.78
N LYS A 124 7.65 13.59 22.01
CA LYS A 124 7.43 14.51 23.13
C LYS A 124 6.11 15.28 22.93
N PRO A 125 5.47 15.79 24.00
CA PRO A 125 4.35 16.72 23.88
C PRO A 125 4.68 17.88 22.94
N GLY A 126 3.76 18.21 22.03
CA GLY A 126 3.95 19.19 20.96
C GLY A 126 4.70 18.66 19.72
N GLY A 127 5.29 17.47 19.79
CA GLY A 127 5.98 16.83 18.66
C GLY A 127 5.03 16.50 17.51
N ARG A 128 5.55 16.52 16.26
CA ARG A 128 4.75 16.30 15.05
C ARG A 128 5.03 14.94 14.42
N LEU A 129 3.96 14.23 14.07
CA LEU A 129 3.97 13.07 13.20
C LEU A 129 3.56 13.52 11.80
N VAL A 130 4.47 13.44 10.83
CA VAL A 130 4.20 13.74 9.42
C VAL A 130 4.40 12.46 8.62
N ILE A 131 3.37 12.05 7.87
CA ILE A 131 3.40 10.83 7.06
C ILE A 131 2.94 11.18 5.65
N ILE A 132 3.68 10.69 4.66
CA ILE A 132 3.36 10.81 3.24
C ILE A 132 3.04 9.40 2.73
N SER A 133 1.81 9.20 2.27
CA SER A 133 1.35 7.94 1.68
C SER A 133 1.27 8.08 0.16
N PHE A 134 1.64 7.03 -0.58
CA PHE A 134 1.63 7.05 -2.05
C PHE A 134 0.48 6.25 -2.65
N HIS A 135 -0.31 5.57 -1.80
CA HIS A 135 -1.53 4.91 -2.23
C HIS A 135 -2.67 4.94 -1.20
N SER A 136 -3.87 4.57 -1.67
CA SER A 136 -5.12 4.63 -0.93
C SER A 136 -5.11 3.80 0.36
N LEU A 137 -4.53 2.59 0.33
CA LEU A 137 -4.49 1.70 1.50
C LEU A 137 -3.64 2.25 2.64
N GLU A 138 -2.42 2.73 2.36
CA GLU A 138 -1.58 3.43 3.34
C GLU A 138 -2.32 4.64 3.92
N ASP A 139 -2.83 5.54 3.06
CA ASP A 139 -3.52 6.76 3.50
C ASP A 139 -4.71 6.44 4.40
N ARG A 140 -5.48 5.39 4.05
CA ARG A 140 -6.61 4.91 4.84
C ARG A 140 -6.17 4.41 6.21
N MET A 141 -5.08 3.64 6.27
CA MET A 141 -4.52 3.14 7.53
C MET A 141 -4.04 4.30 8.41
N VAL A 142 -3.24 5.21 7.86
CA VAL A 142 -2.73 6.41 8.56
C VAL A 142 -3.88 7.28 9.06
N LYS A 143 -4.88 7.54 8.20
CA LYS A 143 -6.08 8.31 8.58
C LYS A 143 -6.81 7.67 9.75
N ARG A 144 -7.10 6.37 9.67
CA ARG A 144 -7.81 5.64 10.73
C ARG A 144 -7.02 5.65 12.03
N PHE A 145 -5.71 5.42 11.95
CA PHE A 145 -4.81 5.48 13.10
C PHE A 145 -4.83 6.85 13.79
N MET A 146 -4.63 7.93 13.03
CA MET A 146 -4.64 9.29 13.57
C MET A 146 -6.01 9.68 14.16
N VAL A 147 -7.11 9.33 13.48
CA VAL A 147 -8.46 9.62 13.98
C VAL A 147 -8.75 8.88 15.28
N ARG A 148 -8.41 7.58 15.35
CA ARG A 148 -8.59 6.75 16.56
C ARG A 148 -7.83 7.33 17.76
N LEU A 149 -6.59 7.79 17.55
CA LEU A 149 -5.80 8.39 18.62
C LEU A 149 -6.21 9.81 18.97
N ALA A 150 -6.86 10.54 18.05
CA ALA A 150 -7.39 11.87 18.33
C ALA A 150 -8.74 11.84 19.04
N LYS A 151 -9.55 10.82 18.78
CA LYS A 151 -10.87 10.63 19.39
C LYS A 151 -11.04 9.16 19.78
N PRO A 152 -10.57 8.76 20.98
CA PRO A 152 -10.77 7.40 21.47
C PRO A 152 -12.26 7.10 21.55
N GLU A 153 -12.68 5.96 21.00
CA GLU A 153 -14.09 5.56 21.07
C GLU A 153 -14.46 5.12 22.48
N VAL A 154 -15.65 5.53 22.93
CA VAL A 154 -16.25 5.09 24.19
C VAL A 154 -17.55 4.34 23.89
N PRO A 155 -17.83 3.21 24.55
CA PRO A 155 -19.09 2.51 24.39
C PRO A 155 -20.28 3.44 24.66
N LYS A 156 -21.21 3.54 23.70
CA LYS A 156 -22.36 4.47 23.73
C LYS A 156 -23.28 4.36 24.95
N ARG A 157 -23.19 3.27 25.72
CA ARG A 157 -24.04 2.98 26.89
C ARG A 157 -23.31 3.13 28.23
N LEU A 158 -22.06 3.59 28.22
CA LEU A 158 -21.32 3.82 29.45
C LEU A 158 -21.62 5.24 29.96
N PRO A 159 -22.21 5.41 31.16
CA PRO A 159 -22.50 6.72 31.73
C PRO A 159 -21.22 7.33 32.29
N LEU A 160 -20.33 7.80 31.42
CA LEU A 160 -19.13 8.54 31.81
C LEU A 160 -19.42 10.04 31.87
N ARG A 161 -18.88 10.71 32.89
CA ARG A 161 -18.80 12.17 32.95
C ARG A 161 -17.78 12.67 31.93
N GLU A 162 -17.88 13.94 31.53
CA GLU A 162 -16.93 14.55 30.59
C GLU A 162 -15.47 14.48 31.09
N SER A 163 -15.26 14.58 32.41
CA SER A 163 -13.96 14.41 33.06
C SER A 163 -13.39 13.00 33.00
N GLU A 164 -14.24 12.00 32.77
CA GLU A 164 -13.89 10.57 32.70
C GLU A 164 -13.71 10.10 31.25
N MET A 165 -13.96 10.98 30.28
CA MET A 165 -13.83 10.68 28.87
C MET A 165 -12.34 10.50 28.51
N PRO A 166 -11.94 9.40 27.85
CA PRO A 166 -10.58 9.20 27.42
C PRO A 166 -10.16 10.32 26.46
N ARG A 167 -9.09 11.02 26.80
CA ARG A 167 -8.54 12.10 25.98
C ARG A 167 -7.75 11.52 24.81
N GLY A 168 -7.84 12.20 23.67
CA GLY A 168 -6.99 11.89 22.54
C GLY A 168 -5.51 12.06 22.89
N THR A 169 -4.67 11.15 22.41
CA THR A 169 -3.22 11.25 22.54
C THR A 169 -2.60 12.06 21.40
N LEU A 170 -3.32 12.22 20.30
CA LEU A 170 -2.92 13.03 19.15
C LEU A 170 -3.98 14.10 18.84
N ARG A 171 -3.56 15.14 18.11
CA ARG A 171 -4.45 16.10 17.46
C ARG A 171 -4.12 16.12 15.97
N VAL A 172 -5.10 15.83 15.11
CA VAL A 172 -4.93 15.96 13.66
C VAL A 172 -4.75 17.43 13.31
N VAL A 173 -3.73 17.74 12.53
CA VAL A 173 -3.39 19.11 12.14
C VAL A 173 -3.77 19.32 10.68
N GLY A 174 -4.74 20.20 10.47
CA GLY A 174 -5.16 20.61 9.14
C GLY A 174 -5.84 19.50 8.33
N LYS A 175 -5.96 19.76 7.02
CA LYS A 175 -6.46 18.81 6.02
C LYS A 175 -5.27 18.06 5.40
N PRO A 176 -5.47 16.86 4.83
CA PRO A 176 -4.44 16.20 4.05
C PRO A 176 -3.94 17.12 2.93
N VAL A 177 -2.63 17.21 2.76
CA VAL A 177 -1.99 18.01 1.72
C VAL A 177 -1.67 17.10 0.53
N ARG A 178 -1.88 17.62 -0.67
CA ARG A 178 -1.58 16.96 -1.95
C ARG A 178 -0.60 17.83 -2.73
N PRO A 179 0.23 17.24 -3.60
CA PRO A 179 1.09 18.02 -4.48
C PRO A 179 0.24 18.89 -5.42
N ASP A 180 0.79 20.03 -5.81
CA ASP A 180 0.23 20.87 -6.86
C ASP A 180 0.68 20.39 -8.26
N ASP A 181 0.13 21.00 -9.31
CA ASP A 181 0.44 20.60 -10.69
C ASP A 181 1.92 20.83 -11.05
N ALA A 182 2.55 21.87 -10.49
CA ALA A 182 3.97 22.16 -10.73
C ALA A 182 4.88 21.10 -10.09
N GLU A 183 4.57 20.65 -8.87
CA GLU A 183 5.27 19.55 -8.21
C GLU A 183 5.08 18.24 -8.96
N ILE A 184 3.88 17.97 -9.49
CA ILE A 184 3.62 16.75 -10.28
C ILE A 184 4.38 16.78 -11.62
N GLU A 185 4.49 17.95 -12.26
CA GLU A 185 5.25 18.11 -13.49
C GLU A 185 6.75 17.89 -13.26
N ALA A 186 7.31 18.50 -12.21
CA ALA A 186 8.70 18.32 -11.82
C ALA A 186 8.99 16.90 -11.31
N ASN A 187 8.03 16.27 -10.65
CA ASN A 187 8.14 14.94 -10.07
C ASN A 187 6.84 14.12 -10.30
N PRO A 188 6.73 13.40 -11.41
CA PRO A 188 5.56 12.58 -11.70
C PRO A 188 5.24 11.50 -10.64
N ARG A 189 6.21 11.13 -9.78
CA ARG A 189 6.00 10.19 -8.68
C ARG A 189 5.23 10.80 -7.51
N ALA A 190 5.22 12.13 -7.39
CA ALA A 190 4.47 12.83 -6.36
C ALA A 190 2.95 12.75 -6.59
N ARG A 191 2.48 12.50 -7.82
CA ARG A 191 1.06 12.52 -8.22
C ARG A 191 0.05 11.91 -7.23
N SER A 192 0.42 10.81 -6.58
CA SER A 192 -0.46 10.08 -5.65
C SER A 192 -0.14 10.33 -4.17
N ALA A 193 0.81 11.21 -3.88
CA ALA A 193 1.24 11.54 -2.53
C ALA A 193 0.12 12.26 -1.76
N ILE A 194 -0.10 11.80 -0.53
CA ILE A 194 -0.99 12.44 0.44
C ILE A 194 -0.21 12.59 1.74
N MET A 195 -0.01 13.83 2.16
CA MET A 195 0.64 14.13 3.43
C MET A 195 -0.40 14.36 4.53
N ARG A 196 -0.25 13.66 5.65
CA ARG A 196 -1.04 13.86 6.88
C ARG A 196 -0.14 14.26 8.04
N THR A 197 -0.63 15.19 8.85
CA THR A 197 0.08 15.69 10.03
C THR A 197 -0.77 15.51 11.28
N ALA A 198 -0.14 15.06 12.36
CA ALA A 198 -0.71 15.05 13.70
C ALA A 198 0.30 15.62 14.72
N GLU A 199 -0.20 16.15 15.82
CA GLU A 199 0.60 16.63 16.95
C GLU A 199 0.35 15.78 18.18
N ARG A 200 1.41 15.44 18.91
CA ARG A 200 1.33 14.75 20.20
C ARG A 200 0.82 15.71 21.26
N LEU A 201 -0.28 15.35 21.93
CA LEU A 201 -0.81 16.12 23.05
C LEU A 201 -0.03 15.80 24.33
N ALA A 202 -0.03 16.75 25.27
CA ALA A 202 0.37 16.46 26.63
C ALA A 202 -0.61 15.45 27.26
N ALA A 203 -0.09 14.58 28.12
CA ALA A 203 -0.90 13.62 28.88
C ALA A 203 -1.91 14.34 29.79
#